data_AF-A0A0W8CML7-F1
#
_entry.id   AF-A0A0W8CML7-F1
#
_cell.length_a   1.000
_cell.length_b   1.000
_cell.length_c   1.000
_cell.angle_alpha   90.00
_cell.angle_beta   90.00
_cell.angle_gamma   90.00
#
_symmetry.space_group_name_H-M   'P 1'
#
loop_
_entity.id
_entity.type
_entity.pdbx_description
1 polymer ?
#
loop_
_entity_poly.entity_id
_entity_poly.type
_entity_poly.pdbx_seq_one_letter_code
_entity_poly.pdbx_strand_id
1 'polypeptide(L)'
;MRIQLLALLALLLLVSSADVLAEDPYKYQYQQRWDLSHLTTPFLLMVLLAVVMGMLSIGNKAAETSETPQQPQKSPLEQLAKVFAPSSYELKPVYLTARGRRTLVFFPDDTRHGCGVRDQFSIVEKLATEFQHDPLTFCWVDMNTQPTDKRALWQKQFGNAPAPFVVSLSYKGKKISLLFPRSDSNNGRQALEDDVRKWLVRLSGGEIPQIPSTTDLFD
;
A
#
# COMPACT_ATOMS: atom_id res chain seq x y z
N MET A 1 37.85 9.01 -2.95
CA MET A 1 36.57 9.24 -3.67
C MET A 1 36.63 10.21 -4.87
N ARG A 2 37.79 10.78 -5.26
CA ARG A 2 37.88 11.65 -6.47
C ARG A 2 38.23 10.92 -7.78
N ILE A 3 38.77 9.70 -7.69
CA ILE A 3 39.26 8.94 -8.86
C ILE A 3 38.13 8.21 -9.60
N GLN A 4 37.08 7.76 -8.88
CA GLN A 4 35.94 7.08 -9.50
C GLN A 4 35.04 8.03 -10.31
N LEU A 5 35.01 9.32 -9.99
CA LEU A 5 34.22 10.31 -10.72
C LEU A 5 34.85 10.66 -12.09
N LEU A 6 36.19 10.67 -12.18
CA LEU A 6 36.91 10.90 -13.43
C LEU A 6 36.81 9.71 -14.39
N ALA A 7 36.79 8.48 -13.86
CA ALA A 7 36.60 7.28 -14.67
C ALA A 7 35.20 7.20 -15.30
N LEU A 8 34.16 7.64 -14.58
CA LEU A 8 32.79 7.67 -15.10
C LEU A 8 32.62 8.74 -16.19
N LEU A 9 33.30 9.88 -16.04
CA LEU A 9 33.29 10.99 -17.01
C LEU A 9 34.01 10.63 -18.31
N ALA A 10 35.11 9.86 -18.23
CA ALA A 10 35.82 9.35 -19.40
C ALA A 10 35.00 8.27 -20.15
N LEU A 11 34.26 7.42 -19.43
CA LEU A 11 33.40 6.40 -20.04
C LEU A 11 32.21 7.04 -20.79
N LEU A 12 31.66 8.14 -20.26
CA LEU A 12 30.57 8.90 -20.89
C LEU A 12 31.03 9.65 -22.16
N LEU A 13 32.28 10.12 -22.21
CA LEU A 13 32.83 10.78 -23.40
C LEU A 13 33.19 9.78 -24.52
N LEU A 14 33.55 8.54 -24.17
CA LEU A 14 33.85 7.48 -25.16
C LEU A 14 32.60 6.94 -25.84
N VAL A 15 31.47 6.82 -25.13
CA VAL A 15 30.19 6.36 -25.71
C VAL A 15 29.60 7.39 -26.69
N SER A 16 29.97 8.68 -26.57
CA SER A 16 29.49 9.74 -27.46
C SER A 16 30.25 9.85 -28.80
N SER A 17 31.30 9.06 -29.03
CA SER A 17 32.18 9.19 -30.21
C SER A 17 32.16 7.98 -31.15
N ALA A 18 31.31 6.99 -30.92
CA ALA A 18 31.23 5.77 -31.72
C ALA A 18 29.95 5.76 -32.57
N ASP A 19 29.86 6.63 -33.58
CA ASP A 19 28.89 6.47 -34.67
C ASP A 19 29.27 7.32 -35.89
N VAL A 20 30.46 7.09 -36.45
CA VAL A 20 30.75 7.42 -37.85
C VAL A 20 31.76 6.41 -38.35
N LEU A 21 31.34 5.53 -39.25
CA LEU A 21 32.08 4.97 -40.40
C LEU A 21 31.45 3.64 -40.84
N ALA A 22 30.46 3.73 -41.72
CA ALA A 22 30.20 2.74 -42.78
C ALA A 22 29.17 3.35 -43.75
N GLU A 23 29.63 3.67 -44.96
CA GLU A 23 28.76 4.00 -46.09
C GLU A 23 28.08 2.73 -46.61
N ASP A 24 26.78 2.79 -46.83
CA ASP A 24 26.16 2.19 -48.01
C ASP A 24 24.90 3.00 -48.39
N PRO A 25 24.67 3.27 -49.68
CA PRO A 25 23.68 4.23 -50.14
C PRO A 25 22.29 3.58 -50.25
N TYR A 26 21.25 4.41 -50.37
CA TYR A 26 19.83 4.08 -50.56
C TYR A 26 19.00 3.86 -49.28
N LYS A 27 18.46 4.96 -48.72
CA LYS A 27 17.00 5.21 -48.68
C LYS A 27 16.67 6.55 -48.04
N TYR A 28 15.76 7.27 -48.69
CA TYR A 28 15.14 8.52 -48.25
C TYR A 28 14.41 8.37 -46.91
N GLN A 29 14.60 9.32 -45.98
CA GLN A 29 13.52 10.08 -45.30
C GLN A 29 14.07 10.94 -44.14
N TYR A 30 13.71 12.23 -44.16
CA TYR A 30 13.56 13.15 -43.02
C TYR A 30 14.54 13.01 -41.83
N GLN A 31 15.67 13.73 -41.88
CA GLN A 31 16.41 14.07 -40.67
C GLN A 31 15.65 15.15 -39.88
N GLN A 32 14.81 14.73 -38.94
CA GLN A 32 14.48 15.55 -37.78
C GLN A 32 15.74 15.65 -36.92
N ARG A 33 16.39 16.81 -37.00
CA ARG A 33 17.49 17.19 -36.12
C ARG A 33 16.93 17.35 -34.71
N TRP A 34 17.23 16.41 -33.81
CA TRP A 34 16.89 16.53 -32.40
C TRP A 34 17.79 17.59 -31.77
N ASP A 35 17.22 18.77 -31.54
CA ASP A 35 17.86 19.83 -30.80
C ASP A 35 17.81 19.47 -29.30
N LEU A 36 18.93 18.97 -28.77
CA LEU A 36 19.09 18.57 -27.36
C LEU A 36 19.40 19.75 -26.43
N SER A 37 19.32 20.99 -26.92
CA SER A 37 19.56 22.21 -26.13
C SER A 37 18.51 22.47 -25.02
N HIS A 38 17.41 21.71 -25.00
CA HIS A 38 16.34 21.86 -23.99
C HIS A 38 16.43 20.89 -22.80
N LEU A 39 17.35 19.90 -22.82
CA LEU A 39 17.49 18.92 -21.73
C LEU A 39 18.54 19.28 -20.68
N THR A 40 19.39 20.27 -20.94
CA THR A 40 20.46 20.70 -20.02
C THR A 40 20.00 21.73 -18.99
N THR A 41 18.90 22.43 -19.25
CA THR A 41 18.33 23.48 -18.38
C THR A 41 17.60 22.96 -17.13
N PRO A 42 16.79 21.88 -17.15
CA PRO A 42 16.09 21.45 -15.94
C PRO A 42 17.00 20.73 -14.92
N PHE A 43 18.04 20.03 -15.39
CA PHE A 43 18.96 19.32 -14.50
C PHE A 43 19.86 20.26 -13.70
N LEU A 44 20.37 21.33 -14.32
CA LEU A 44 21.18 22.35 -13.63
C LEU A 44 20.37 23.11 -12.58
N LEU A 45 19.08 23.38 -12.84
CA LEU A 45 18.17 24.02 -11.89
C LEU A 45 17.91 23.16 -10.65
N MET A 46 17.69 21.85 -10.82
CA MET A 46 17.48 20.92 -9.69
C MET A 46 18.72 20.81 -8.79
N VAL A 47 19.93 20.80 -9.38
CA VAL A 47 21.18 20.76 -8.61
C VAL A 47 21.41 22.08 -7.85
N LEU A 48 21.09 23.22 -8.44
CA LEU A 48 21.18 24.53 -7.77
C LEU A 48 20.20 24.66 -6.59
N LEU A 49 18.97 24.17 -6.75
CA LEU A 49 17.95 24.17 -5.68
C LEU A 49 18.37 23.32 -4.48
N ALA A 50 19.00 22.16 -4.72
CA ALA A 50 19.51 21.29 -3.66
C ALA A 50 20.67 21.93 -2.87
N VAL A 51 21.53 22.71 -3.53
CA VAL A 51 22.65 23.42 -2.87
C VAL A 51 22.15 24.62 -2.06
N VAL A 52 21.15 25.36 -2.54
CA VAL A 52 20.56 26.49 -1.80
C VAL A 52 19.77 26.00 -0.58
N MET A 53 19.00 24.92 -0.71
CA MET A 53 18.25 24.32 0.41
C MET A 53 19.17 23.67 1.45
N GLY A 54 20.32 23.14 1.04
CA GLY A 54 21.34 22.60 1.96
C GLY A 54 22.10 23.66 2.74
N MET A 55 22.22 24.88 2.23
CA MET A 55 22.97 25.98 2.86
C MET A 55 22.10 26.87 3.79
N LEU A 56 20.78 26.85 3.65
CA LEU A 56 19.85 27.56 4.55
C LEU A 56 19.49 26.80 5.83
N SER A 57 19.96 25.56 5.99
CA SER A 57 19.70 24.73 7.19
C SER A 57 20.82 24.80 8.24
N ILE A 58 21.68 25.82 8.17
CA ILE A 58 22.70 26.11 9.18
C ILE A 58 22.43 27.51 9.74
N GLY A 59 21.49 27.61 10.68
CA GLY A 59 21.29 28.83 11.45
C GLY A 59 19.87 29.12 11.89
N ASN A 60 19.41 28.43 12.94
CA ASN A 60 18.81 29.10 14.09
C ASN A 60 18.58 28.11 15.24
N LYS A 61 19.45 28.20 16.26
CA LYS A 61 19.13 27.75 17.61
C LYS A 61 18.16 28.77 18.20
N ALA A 62 16.88 28.45 18.22
CA ALA A 62 15.89 29.11 19.06
C ALA A 62 15.13 28.03 19.84
N ALA A 63 14.96 28.28 21.13
CA ALA A 63 14.49 27.34 22.13
C ALA A 63 13.17 26.67 21.76
N GLU A 64 13.19 25.35 21.59
CA GLU A 64 11.99 24.53 21.48
C GLU A 64 11.56 24.11 22.88
N THR A 65 10.44 24.68 23.31
CA THR A 65 9.54 24.09 24.29
C THR A 65 9.30 22.64 23.89
N SER A 66 9.65 21.72 24.79
CA SER A 66 9.53 20.28 24.58
C SER A 66 8.07 19.85 24.54
N GLU A 67 7.43 20.02 23.37
CA GLU A 67 6.30 19.20 22.95
C GLU A 67 6.87 18.05 22.13
N THR A 68 7.09 16.92 22.79
CA THR A 68 7.48 15.67 22.11
C THR A 68 6.39 15.35 21.07
N PRO A 69 6.69 15.31 19.76
CA PRO A 69 5.75 14.76 18.80
C PRO A 69 5.55 13.30 19.19
N GLN A 70 4.34 12.92 19.61
CA GLN A 70 3.98 11.51 19.75
C GLN A 70 4.12 10.88 18.37
N GLN A 71 5.26 10.23 18.15
CA GLN A 71 5.51 9.46 16.95
C GLN A 71 4.40 8.41 16.88
N PRO A 72 3.60 8.35 15.80
CA PRO A 72 2.51 7.39 15.69
C PRO A 72 3.04 6.00 16.01
N GLN A 73 2.46 5.34 17.00
CA GLN A 73 2.91 4.04 17.46
C GLN A 73 2.75 3.05 16.30
N LYS A 74 3.88 2.71 15.68
CA LYS A 74 3.93 1.88 14.48
C LYS A 74 3.45 0.47 14.81
N SER A 75 2.47 -0.05 14.06
CA SER A 75 1.93 -1.39 14.32
C SER A 75 2.99 -2.47 14.13
N PRO A 76 3.15 -3.41 15.07
CA PRO A 76 4.01 -4.59 14.90
C PRO A 76 3.61 -5.43 13.68
N LEU A 77 2.34 -5.36 13.26
CA LEU A 77 1.82 -6.08 12.11
C LEU A 77 2.35 -5.56 10.79
N GLU A 78 2.84 -4.32 10.73
CA GLU A 78 3.35 -3.74 9.48
C GLU A 78 4.54 -4.54 8.91
N GLN A 79 5.43 -5.02 9.79
CA GLN A 79 6.57 -5.84 9.36
C GLN A 79 6.11 -7.21 8.86
N LEU A 80 5.16 -7.84 9.55
CA LEU A 80 4.59 -9.12 9.14
C LEU A 80 3.85 -8.99 7.79
N ALA A 81 3.03 -7.95 7.64
CA ALA A 81 2.31 -7.68 6.39
C ALA A 81 3.26 -7.50 5.22
N LYS A 82 4.36 -6.75 5.38
CA LYS A 82 5.35 -6.56 4.30
C LYS A 82 6.00 -7.86 3.82
N VAL A 83 6.19 -8.81 4.72
CA VAL A 83 6.88 -10.09 4.40
C VAL A 83 5.89 -11.14 3.90
N PHE A 84 4.74 -11.27 4.56
CA PHE A 84 3.81 -12.37 4.35
C PHE A 84 2.56 -11.99 3.55
N ALA A 85 2.28 -10.70 3.38
CA ALA A 85 1.15 -10.19 2.61
C ALA A 85 1.44 -8.88 1.86
N PRO A 86 2.46 -8.84 0.98
CA PRO A 86 2.84 -7.62 0.25
C PRO A 86 1.73 -7.04 -0.63
N SER A 87 0.74 -7.83 -1.02
CA SER A 87 -0.43 -7.38 -1.80
C SER A 87 -1.54 -6.78 -0.92
N SER A 88 -1.34 -6.73 0.39
CA SER A 88 -2.29 -6.20 1.38
C SER A 88 -1.75 -4.95 2.07
N TYR A 89 -2.61 -3.96 2.27
CA TYR A 89 -2.20 -2.64 2.77
C TYR A 89 -2.83 -2.30 4.12
N GLU A 90 -2.17 -1.50 4.94
CA GLU A 90 -2.85 -0.91 6.09
C GLU A 90 -4.01 -0.05 5.60
N LEU A 91 -5.20 -0.18 6.20
CA LEU A 91 -6.38 0.57 5.76
C LEU A 91 -6.14 2.08 5.84
N LYS A 92 -6.32 2.75 4.70
CA LYS A 92 -6.28 4.21 4.57
C LYS A 92 -7.54 4.71 3.86
N PRO A 93 -8.01 5.94 4.15
CA PRO A 93 -9.21 6.50 3.53
C PRO A 93 -9.19 6.48 1.99
N VAL A 94 -8.01 6.66 1.39
CA VAL A 94 -7.83 6.63 -0.08
C VAL A 94 -8.36 5.35 -0.72
N TYR A 95 -8.22 4.20 -0.05
CA TYR A 95 -8.66 2.90 -0.57
C TYR A 95 -10.20 2.78 -0.58
N LEU A 96 -10.88 3.44 0.35
CA LEU A 96 -12.36 3.45 0.42
C LEU A 96 -12.99 4.19 -0.76
N THR A 97 -12.29 5.22 -1.27
CA THR A 97 -12.77 6.07 -2.36
C THR A 97 -12.40 5.57 -3.75
N ALA A 98 -11.58 4.51 -3.85
CA ALA A 98 -11.13 3.97 -5.13
C ALA A 98 -12.32 3.47 -5.97
N ARG A 99 -12.52 4.10 -7.14
CA ARG A 99 -13.71 3.84 -7.96
C ARG A 99 -13.71 2.40 -8.46
N GLY A 100 -14.87 1.75 -8.31
CA GLY A 100 -15.11 0.43 -8.90
C GLY A 100 -14.42 -0.71 -8.17
N ARG A 101 -13.80 -0.47 -7.01
CA ARG A 101 -13.21 -1.51 -6.16
C ARG A 101 -13.90 -1.58 -4.81
N ARG A 102 -14.11 -2.80 -4.32
CA ARG A 102 -14.61 -3.09 -2.98
C ARG A 102 -13.40 -3.29 -2.07
N THR A 103 -13.38 -2.58 -0.94
CA THR A 103 -12.31 -2.73 0.05
C THR A 103 -12.65 -3.88 0.98
N LEU A 104 -11.74 -4.82 1.11
CA LEU A 104 -11.79 -5.90 2.08
C LEU A 104 -10.86 -5.51 3.23
N VAL A 105 -11.38 -5.51 4.45
CA VAL A 105 -10.60 -5.22 5.65
C VAL A 105 -10.56 -6.47 6.50
N PHE A 106 -9.38 -6.99 6.78
CA PHE A 106 -9.19 -8.08 7.72
C PHE A 106 -8.60 -7.59 9.04
N PHE A 107 -8.92 -8.31 10.11
CA PHE A 107 -8.55 -7.96 11.48
C PHE A 107 -7.69 -9.08 12.08
N PRO A 108 -6.36 -9.04 11.89
CA PRO A 108 -5.49 -10.07 12.41
C PRO A 108 -5.54 -10.15 13.94
N ASP A 109 -5.59 -11.37 14.48
CA ASP A 109 -5.62 -11.61 15.92
C ASP A 109 -5.03 -13.00 16.25
N ASP A 110 -3.93 -13.03 17.00
CA ASP A 110 -3.21 -14.27 17.38
C ASP A 110 -4.03 -15.17 18.32
N THR A 111 -5.05 -14.62 18.98
CA THR A 111 -5.91 -15.35 19.92
C THR A 111 -7.14 -15.97 19.26
N ARG A 112 -7.37 -15.68 17.97
CA ARG A 112 -8.59 -16.08 17.25
C ARG A 112 -8.27 -16.77 15.92
N HIS A 113 -9.33 -17.22 15.25
CA HIS A 113 -9.31 -17.74 13.88
C HIS A 113 -8.55 -19.07 13.66
N GLY A 114 -8.06 -19.70 14.73
CA GLY A 114 -7.50 -21.05 14.70
C GLY A 114 -6.07 -21.15 14.15
N CYS A 115 -5.42 -20.02 13.86
CA CYS A 115 -4.02 -19.96 13.45
C CYS A 115 -3.41 -18.61 13.83
N GLY A 116 -2.08 -18.53 13.89
CA GLY A 116 -1.38 -17.29 14.22
C GLY A 116 -1.48 -16.24 13.12
N VAL A 117 -1.24 -14.98 13.47
CA VAL A 117 -1.32 -13.81 12.58
C VAL A 117 -0.44 -13.96 11.34
N ARG A 118 0.73 -14.58 11.46
CA ARG A 118 1.58 -14.92 10.29
C ARG A 118 0.83 -15.78 9.26
N ASP A 119 0.14 -16.82 9.72
CA ASP A 119 -0.64 -17.69 8.84
C ASP A 119 -1.85 -16.95 8.28
N GLN A 120 -2.50 -16.10 9.08
CA GLN A 120 -3.60 -15.25 8.63
C GLN A 120 -3.17 -14.32 7.49
N PHE A 121 -2.02 -13.64 7.61
CA PHE A 121 -1.46 -12.84 6.52
C PHE A 121 -1.12 -13.68 5.29
N SER A 122 -0.51 -14.86 5.50
CA SER A 122 -0.16 -15.77 4.39
C SER A 122 -1.41 -16.26 3.63
N ILE A 123 -2.51 -16.52 4.33
CA ILE A 123 -3.82 -16.83 3.73
C ILE A 123 -4.29 -15.66 2.88
N VAL A 124 -4.27 -14.45 3.44
CA VAL A 124 -4.76 -13.26 2.72
C VAL A 124 -3.93 -12.98 1.48
N GLU A 125 -2.61 -13.14 1.52
CA GLU A 125 -1.75 -12.96 0.34
C GLU A 125 -2.09 -13.93 -0.78
N LYS A 126 -2.28 -15.21 -0.42
CA LYS A 126 -2.69 -16.23 -1.37
C LYS A 126 -4.02 -15.86 -2.03
N LEU A 127 -5.00 -15.41 -1.24
CA LEU A 127 -6.30 -14.99 -1.75
C LEU A 127 -6.21 -13.68 -2.55
N ALA A 128 -5.37 -12.73 -2.15
CA ALA A 128 -5.16 -11.49 -2.91
C ALA A 128 -4.57 -11.78 -4.30
N THR A 129 -3.68 -12.78 -4.39
CA THR A 129 -3.14 -13.27 -5.66
C THR A 129 -4.20 -14.01 -6.47
N GLU A 130 -4.98 -14.90 -5.84
CA GLU A 130 -6.06 -15.67 -6.47
C GLU A 130 -7.14 -14.76 -7.09
N PHE A 131 -7.49 -13.66 -6.40
CA PHE A 131 -8.51 -12.69 -6.81
C PHE A 131 -7.91 -11.39 -7.38
N GLN A 132 -6.67 -11.41 -7.89
CA GLN A 132 -5.97 -10.20 -8.35
C GLN A 132 -6.66 -9.47 -9.52
N HIS A 133 -7.48 -10.20 -10.28
CA HIS A 133 -8.22 -9.67 -11.43
C HIS A 133 -9.62 -9.17 -11.03
N ASP A 134 -10.07 -9.45 -9.81
CA ASP A 134 -11.31 -8.95 -9.28
C ASP A 134 -11.17 -7.50 -8.81
N PRO A 135 -12.29 -6.73 -8.78
CA PRO A 135 -12.30 -5.37 -8.25
C PRO A 135 -12.22 -5.35 -6.70
N LEU A 136 -11.24 -6.04 -6.12
CA LEU A 136 -11.04 -6.16 -4.68
C LEU A 136 -9.75 -5.45 -4.27
N THR A 137 -9.75 -4.84 -3.08
CA THR A 137 -8.56 -4.25 -2.46
C THR A 137 -8.44 -4.82 -1.07
N PHE A 138 -7.36 -5.55 -0.81
CA PHE A 138 -7.13 -6.19 0.48
C PHE A 138 -6.39 -5.23 1.41
N CYS A 139 -7.01 -4.97 2.55
CA CYS A 139 -6.51 -4.08 3.58
C CYS A 139 -6.56 -4.75 4.95
N TRP A 140 -5.72 -4.32 5.88
CA TRP A 140 -5.75 -4.75 7.27
C TRP A 140 -5.88 -3.60 8.24
N VAL A 141 -6.40 -3.90 9.43
CA VAL A 141 -6.47 -2.98 10.57
C VAL A 141 -5.94 -3.69 11.81
N ASP A 142 -4.98 -3.06 12.48
CA ASP A 142 -4.58 -3.44 13.83
C ASP A 142 -5.46 -2.71 14.85
N MET A 143 -6.40 -3.44 15.46
CA MET A 143 -7.34 -2.86 16.42
C MET A 143 -6.67 -2.28 17.67
N ASN A 144 -5.45 -2.74 18.00
CA ASN A 144 -4.73 -2.29 19.19
C ASN A 144 -4.08 -0.91 19.00
N THR A 145 -3.77 -0.53 17.76
CA THR A 145 -3.18 0.78 17.44
C THR A 145 -4.19 1.81 16.97
N GLN A 146 -5.43 1.40 16.66
CA GLN A 146 -6.48 2.34 16.29
C GLN A 146 -6.79 3.34 17.42
N PRO A 147 -7.06 4.62 17.08
CA PRO A 147 -7.58 5.59 18.04
C PRO A 147 -8.84 5.08 18.75
N THR A 148 -9.02 5.43 20.02
CA THR A 148 -10.12 4.94 20.86
C THR A 148 -11.49 5.14 20.22
N ASP A 149 -11.75 6.30 19.63
CA ASP A 149 -13.03 6.61 18.99
C ASP A 149 -13.28 5.70 17.77
N LYS A 150 -12.25 5.49 16.94
CA LYS A 150 -12.32 4.59 15.79
C LYS A 150 -12.52 3.13 16.21
N ARG A 151 -11.84 2.70 17.28
CA ARG A 151 -12.03 1.38 17.87
C ARG A 151 -13.47 1.18 18.36
N ALA A 152 -14.04 2.19 19.02
CA ALA A 152 -15.42 2.16 19.50
C ALA A 152 -16.44 2.08 18.34
N LEU A 153 -16.20 2.78 17.23
CA LEU A 153 -17.05 2.67 16.03
C LEU A 153 -17.03 1.27 15.44
N TRP A 154 -15.85 0.64 15.33
CA TRP A 154 -15.74 -0.76 14.89
C TRP A 154 -16.43 -1.73 15.85
N GLN A 155 -16.23 -1.56 17.16
CA GLN A 155 -16.92 -2.41 18.16
C GLN A 155 -18.44 -2.26 18.08
N LYS A 156 -18.95 -1.03 17.97
CA LYS A 156 -20.37 -0.76 17.77
C LYS A 156 -20.89 -1.42 16.49
N GLN A 157 -20.13 -1.34 15.40
CA GLN A 157 -20.47 -1.99 14.14
C GLN A 157 -20.60 -3.52 14.26
N PHE A 158 -19.77 -4.12 15.11
CA PHE A 158 -19.79 -5.56 15.38
C PHE A 158 -20.81 -5.96 16.46
N GLY A 159 -21.61 -5.02 16.97
CA GLY A 159 -22.55 -5.30 18.05
C GLY A 159 -21.88 -5.68 19.37
N ASN A 160 -20.69 -5.11 19.64
CA ASN A 160 -19.83 -5.44 20.77
C ASN A 160 -19.30 -6.89 20.78
N ALA A 161 -19.40 -7.60 19.65
CA ALA A 161 -18.76 -8.89 19.46
C ALA A 161 -17.27 -8.72 19.10
N PRO A 162 -16.45 -9.78 19.27
CA PRO A 162 -15.10 -9.82 18.73
C PRO A 162 -15.08 -9.50 17.22
N ALA A 163 -13.98 -8.90 16.76
CA ALA A 163 -13.87 -8.52 15.35
C ALA A 163 -13.98 -9.78 14.44
N PRO A 164 -14.77 -9.71 13.36
CA PRO A 164 -14.79 -10.75 12.33
C PRO A 164 -13.42 -10.86 11.66
N PHE A 165 -13.16 -11.97 10.97
CA PHE A 165 -11.87 -12.12 10.28
C PHE A 165 -11.74 -11.14 9.11
N VAL A 166 -12.78 -11.02 8.28
CA VAL A 166 -12.81 -10.10 7.14
C VAL A 166 -14.16 -9.41 7.03
N VAL A 167 -14.13 -8.16 6.60
CA VAL A 167 -15.30 -7.35 6.25
C VAL A 167 -15.12 -6.76 4.87
N SER A 168 -16.21 -6.67 4.12
CA SER A 168 -16.26 -5.94 2.87
C SER A 168 -16.91 -4.59 3.11
N LEU A 169 -16.31 -3.52 2.58
CA LEU A 169 -16.77 -2.16 2.71
C LEU A 169 -17.27 -1.63 1.37
N SER A 170 -18.47 -1.04 1.39
CA SER A 170 -19.04 -0.24 0.31
C SER A 170 -19.14 1.21 0.79
N TYR A 171 -18.15 2.02 0.44
CA TYR A 171 -18.09 3.44 0.86
C TYR A 171 -19.28 4.24 0.34
N LYS A 172 -19.59 4.12 -0.97
CA LYS A 172 -20.73 4.81 -1.59
C LYS A 172 -22.07 4.34 -1.04
N GLY A 173 -22.20 3.03 -0.79
CA GLY A 173 -23.42 2.47 -0.25
C GLY A 173 -23.58 2.66 1.25
N LYS A 174 -22.54 3.15 1.95
CA LYS A 174 -22.43 3.17 3.41
C LYS A 174 -22.90 1.83 4.01
N LYS A 175 -22.36 0.73 3.45
CA LYS A 175 -22.75 -0.65 3.76
C LYS A 175 -21.54 -1.52 4.00
N ILE A 176 -21.72 -2.54 4.81
CA ILE A 176 -20.70 -3.56 5.04
C ILE A 176 -21.28 -4.97 4.94
N SER A 177 -20.40 -5.91 4.64
CA SER A 177 -20.67 -7.35 4.72
C SER A 177 -19.63 -7.98 5.64
N LEU A 178 -20.07 -8.87 6.53
CA LEU A 178 -19.22 -9.48 7.54
C LEU A 178 -19.02 -10.97 7.21
N LEU A 179 -17.80 -11.46 7.31
CA LEU A 179 -17.54 -12.89 7.51
C LEU A 179 -17.46 -13.14 9.01
N PHE A 180 -18.57 -13.59 9.61
CA PHE A 180 -18.62 -13.85 11.04
C PHE A 180 -17.57 -14.91 11.45
N PRO A 181 -16.99 -14.79 12.65
CA PRO A 181 -16.08 -15.80 13.17
C PRO A 181 -16.77 -17.18 13.23
N ARG A 182 -16.02 -18.24 12.92
CA ARG A 182 -16.46 -19.60 13.28
C ARG A 182 -16.59 -19.72 14.78
N SER A 183 -17.64 -20.42 15.23
CA SER A 183 -17.81 -20.79 16.64
C SER A 183 -16.71 -21.74 17.14
N ASP A 184 -16.12 -22.55 16.24
CA ASP A 184 -15.07 -23.52 16.57
C ASP A 184 -13.72 -23.12 15.97
N SER A 185 -12.81 -22.66 16.82
CA SER A 185 -11.43 -22.26 16.48
C SER A 185 -10.51 -23.43 16.15
N ASN A 186 -10.96 -24.68 16.24
CA ASN A 186 -10.11 -25.87 16.18
C ASN A 186 -9.76 -26.35 14.77
N ASN A 187 -10.40 -25.81 13.73
CA ASN A 187 -10.24 -26.31 12.36
C ASN A 187 -8.97 -25.80 11.65
N GLY A 188 -8.19 -24.94 12.31
CA GLY A 188 -6.87 -24.54 11.85
C GLY A 188 -6.85 -23.64 10.62
N ARG A 189 -5.65 -23.40 10.11
CA ARG A 189 -5.34 -22.52 8.98
C ARG A 189 -6.14 -22.84 7.71
N GLN A 190 -6.15 -24.10 7.28
CA GLN A 190 -6.77 -24.52 6.01
C GLN A 190 -8.27 -24.20 5.99
N ALA A 191 -8.94 -24.45 7.11
CA ALA A 191 -10.36 -24.26 7.18
C ALA A 191 -10.72 -22.75 7.16
N LEU A 192 -9.89 -21.88 7.74
CA LEU A 192 -10.06 -20.43 7.62
C LEU A 192 -9.91 -19.98 6.16
N GLU A 193 -8.89 -20.48 5.47
CA GLU A 193 -8.66 -20.17 4.05
C GLU A 193 -9.89 -20.54 3.19
N ASP A 194 -10.43 -21.74 3.37
CA ASP A 194 -11.57 -22.24 2.59
C ASP A 194 -12.85 -21.43 2.85
N ASP A 195 -13.08 -21.01 4.09
CA ASP A 195 -14.20 -20.13 4.44
C ASP A 195 -14.10 -18.78 3.74
N VAL A 196 -12.92 -18.15 3.81
CA VAL A 196 -12.70 -16.84 3.22
C VAL A 196 -12.83 -16.93 1.71
N ARG A 197 -12.21 -17.95 1.08
CA ARG A 197 -12.37 -18.20 -0.36
C ARG A 197 -13.82 -18.35 -0.76
N LYS A 198 -14.57 -19.22 -0.07
CA LYS A 198 -16.00 -19.43 -0.34
C LYS A 198 -16.79 -18.15 -0.16
N TRP A 199 -16.49 -17.37 0.87
CA TRP A 199 -17.14 -16.10 1.12
C TRP A 199 -16.83 -15.07 0.03
N LEU A 200 -15.59 -14.99 -0.45
CA LEU A 200 -15.19 -14.09 -1.55
C LEU A 200 -15.91 -14.41 -2.87
N VAL A 201 -16.02 -15.70 -3.24
CA VAL A 201 -16.78 -16.11 -4.43
C VAL A 201 -18.23 -15.65 -4.34
N ARG A 202 -18.89 -15.90 -3.20
CA ARG A 202 -20.28 -15.47 -2.95
C ARG A 202 -20.42 -13.96 -2.88
N LEU A 203 -19.41 -13.27 -2.37
CA LEU A 203 -19.36 -11.82 -2.27
C LEU A 203 -19.31 -11.17 -3.66
N SER A 204 -18.52 -11.72 -4.57
CA SER A 204 -18.47 -11.32 -5.99
C SER A 204 -19.78 -11.62 -6.70
N GLY A 205 -20.44 -12.74 -6.38
CA GLY A 205 -21.77 -13.10 -6.87
C GLY A 205 -22.92 -12.24 -6.30
N GLY A 206 -22.65 -11.37 -5.33
CA GLY A 206 -23.68 -10.53 -4.70
C GLY A 206 -24.61 -11.26 -3.73
N GLU A 207 -24.25 -12.47 -3.32
CA GLU A 207 -25.07 -13.31 -2.42
C GLU A 207 -24.90 -12.96 -0.95
N ILE A 208 -23.82 -12.26 -0.59
CA ILE A 208 -23.52 -11.93 0.80
C ILE A 208 -24.38 -10.73 1.23
N PRO A 209 -25.16 -10.86 2.32
CA PRO A 209 -25.95 -9.77 2.85
C PRO A 209 -25.12 -8.54 3.19
N GLN A 210 -25.73 -7.37 3.04
CA GLN A 210 -25.14 -6.10 3.40
C GLN A 210 -25.98 -5.43 4.49
N ILE A 211 -25.30 -4.95 5.52
CA ILE A 211 -25.91 -4.15 6.59
C ILE A 211 -25.42 -2.70 6.49
N PRO A 212 -26.19 -1.72 6.99
CA PRO A 212 -25.73 -0.34 7.09
C PRO A 212 -24.45 -0.23 7.92
N SER A 213 -23.52 0.62 7.49
CA SER A 213 -22.37 1.00 8.30
C SER A 213 -22.79 1.94 9.42
N THR A 214 -22.10 1.85 10.55
CA THR A 214 -22.16 2.82 11.64
C THR A 214 -21.76 4.18 11.11
N THR A 215 -22.47 5.23 11.53
CA THR A 215 -22.15 6.61 11.19
C THR A 215 -20.68 6.91 11.51
N ASP A 216 -20.01 7.67 10.64
CA ASP A 216 -18.61 8.11 10.79
C ASP A 216 -17.55 6.99 10.79
N LEU A 217 -17.93 5.74 10.50
CA LEU A 217 -16.99 4.61 10.45
C LEU A 217 -15.90 4.85 9.39
N PHE A 218 -16.27 5.44 8.26
CA PHE A 218 -15.39 5.65 7.10
C PHE A 218 -14.74 7.03 7.02
N ASP A 219 -15.08 7.92 7.95
CA ASP A 219 -14.79 9.36 7.82
C ASP A 219 -13.53 9.79 8.62
#